data_AF-A0A3D5V985-F1
#
_entry.id   AF-A0A3D5V985-F1
#
_cell.length_a   1.000
_cell.length_b   1.000
_cell.length_c   1.000
_cell.angle_alpha   90.00
_cell.angle_beta   90.00
_cell.angle_gamma   90.00
#
_symmetry.space_group_name_H-M   'P 1'
#
loop_
_entity.id
_entity.type
_entity.pdbx_description
1 polymer ?
#
loop_
_entity_poly.entity_id
_entity_poly.type
_entity_poly.pdbx_seq_one_letter_code
_entity_poly.pdbx_strand_id
1 'polypeptide(L)'
;NNWLTCDSYGKLVNEYLPNSHFHQRSFLFYQQFRLQKKDVDLTLRLSTHHGEIPVYVYENNVDGIMQNRVCSGEGINFFTVCSWKFNENIELQLKFFDYLDRSNKAEFYFQVLTRF
;
A
#
# COMPACT_ATOMS: atom_id res chain seq x y z
N ASN A 1 -10.17 -17.18 -13.81
CA ASN A 1 -10.92 -15.91 -13.95
C ASN A 1 -9.93 -14.77 -14.05
N ASN A 2 -10.03 -13.97 -15.09
CA ASN A 2 -9.27 -12.73 -15.20
C ASN A 2 -10.23 -11.60 -14.86
N TRP A 3 -9.80 -10.68 -14.00
CA TRP A 3 -10.62 -9.53 -13.65
C TRP A 3 -9.74 -8.32 -13.38
N LEU A 4 -10.33 -7.17 -13.64
CA LEU A 4 -9.75 -5.85 -13.44
C LEU A 4 -10.73 -5.07 -12.57
N THR A 5 -10.26 -4.52 -11.46
CA THR A 5 -11.03 -3.59 -10.63
C THR A 5 -10.33 -2.26 -10.52
N CYS A 6 -11.14 -1.22 -10.34
CA CYS A 6 -10.70 0.11 -9.98
C CYS A 6 -11.54 0.56 -8.79
N ASP A 7 -10.87 0.81 -7.67
CA ASP A 7 -11.51 1.17 -6.41
C ASP A 7 -11.04 2.57 -6.01
N SER A 8 -11.96 3.38 -5.46
CA SER A 8 -11.64 4.67 -4.88
C SER A 8 -12.05 4.68 -3.41
N TYR A 9 -11.19 5.26 -2.57
CA TYR A 9 -11.42 5.32 -1.14
C TYR A 9 -11.02 6.68 -0.60
N GLY A 10 -11.84 7.21 0.31
CA GLY A 10 -11.56 8.44 1.04
C GLY A 10 -11.96 8.26 2.50
N LYS A 11 -11.06 8.64 3.41
CA LYS A 11 -11.33 8.62 4.85
C LYS A 11 -10.78 9.86 5.52
N LEU A 12 -11.64 10.50 6.30
CA LEU A 12 -11.24 11.48 7.30
C LEU A 12 -10.95 10.72 8.60
N VAL A 13 -9.76 10.91 9.12
CA VAL A 13 -9.24 10.20 10.28
C VAL A 13 -9.01 11.21 11.39
N ASN A 14 -9.53 10.91 12.58
CA ASN A 14 -9.21 11.67 13.78
C ASN A 14 -8.64 10.68 14.79
N GLU A 15 -7.34 10.39 14.68
CA GLU A 15 -6.66 9.41 15.51
C GLU A 15 -5.82 10.14 16.58
N TYR A 16 -5.87 9.61 17.82
CA TYR A 16 -5.01 10.05 18.91
C TYR A 16 -3.64 9.38 18.73
N LEU A 17 -2.61 10.17 18.49
CA LEU A 17 -1.24 9.68 18.36
C LEU A 17 -0.57 9.78 19.74
N PRO A 18 -0.21 8.65 20.39
CA PRO A 18 0.31 8.66 21.75
C PRO A 18 1.57 9.50 21.92
N ASN A 19 2.37 9.61 20.85
CA ASN A 19 3.65 10.31 20.85
C ASN A 19 3.51 11.84 20.75
N SER A 20 2.39 12.35 20.27
CA SER A 20 2.18 13.80 20.07
C SER A 20 1.17 14.40 21.06
N HIS A 21 0.52 13.59 21.91
CA HIS A 21 -0.45 14.01 22.93
C HIS A 21 -1.63 14.88 22.43
N PHE A 22 -1.87 14.93 21.12
CA PHE A 22 -2.98 15.67 20.52
C PHE A 22 -3.72 14.82 19.49
N HIS A 23 -5.01 15.11 19.32
CA HIS A 23 -5.82 14.57 18.23
C HIS A 23 -5.40 15.22 16.92
N GLN A 24 -4.83 14.44 16.01
CA GLN A 24 -4.47 14.94 14.69
C GLN A 24 -5.56 14.59 13.69
N ARG A 25 -6.10 15.62 13.02
CA ARG A 25 -6.98 15.42 11.87
C ARG A 25 -6.11 15.06 10.68
N SER A 26 -6.25 13.83 10.22
CA SER A 26 -5.59 13.31 9.04
C SER A 26 -6.63 12.98 7.98
N PHE A 27 -6.23 13.02 6.71
CA PHE A 27 -7.08 12.47 5.65
C PHE A 27 -6.25 11.58 4.75
N LEU A 28 -6.89 10.54 4.21
CA LEU A 28 -6.32 9.68 3.20
C LEU A 28 -7.33 9.54 2.06
N PHE A 29 -6.87 9.83 0.84
CA PHE A 29 -7.58 9.47 -0.38
C PHE A 29 -6.68 8.60 -1.22
N TYR A 30 -7.23 7.52 -1.77
CA TYR A 30 -6.50 6.69 -2.71
C TYR A 30 -7.39 6.20 -3.84
N GLN A 31 -6.75 5.98 -4.99
CA GLN A 31 -7.30 5.21 -6.09
C GLN A 31 -6.41 3.98 -6.29
N GLN A 32 -7.06 2.83 -6.41
CA GLN A 32 -6.41 1.54 -6.57
C GLN A 32 -6.88 0.88 -7.85
N PHE A 33 -5.94 0.36 -8.63
CA PHE A 33 -6.18 -0.53 -9.75
C PHE A 33 -5.66 -1.90 -9.39
N ARG A 34 -6.49 -2.94 -9.52
CA ARG A 34 -6.09 -4.33 -9.31
C ARG A 34 -6.38 -5.16 -10.55
N LEU A 35 -5.35 -5.84 -11.03
CA LEU A 35 -5.41 -6.77 -12.14
C LEU A 35 -5.05 -8.15 -11.64
N GLN A 36 -5.98 -9.09 -11.71
CA GLN A 36 -5.72 -10.49 -11.41
C GLN A 36 -5.82 -11.32 -12.69
N LYS A 37 -4.75 -12.07 -12.99
CA LYS A 37 -4.66 -12.97 -14.13
C LYS A 37 -3.94 -14.26 -13.76
N LYS A 38 -4.71 -15.35 -13.64
CA LYS A 38 -4.22 -16.68 -13.27
C LYS A 38 -3.32 -16.62 -12.02
N ASP A 39 -2.02 -16.72 -12.23
CA ASP A 39 -0.99 -16.84 -11.21
C ASP A 39 -0.38 -15.48 -10.83
N VAL A 40 -0.79 -14.40 -11.49
CA VAL A 40 -0.26 -13.05 -11.27
C VAL A 40 -1.36 -12.13 -10.75
N ASP A 41 -1.05 -11.40 -9.67
CA ASP A 41 -1.85 -10.31 -9.12
C ASP A 41 -1.02 -9.03 -9.13
N LEU A 42 -1.54 -7.98 -9.74
CA LEU A 42 -0.91 -6.67 -9.79
C LEU A 42 -1.85 -5.66 -9.16
N THR A 43 -1.37 -4.98 -8.12
CA THR A 43 -2.06 -3.86 -7.48
C THR A 43 -1.24 -2.59 -7.67
N LEU A 44 -1.85 -1.56 -8.24
CA LEU A 44 -1.30 -0.21 -8.34
C LEU A 44 -2.13 0.71 -7.45
N ARG A 45 -1.49 1.56 -6.65
CA ARG A 45 -2.20 2.54 -5.83
C ARG A 45 -1.51 3.88 -5.86
N LEU A 46 -2.29 4.92 -6.12
CA LEU A 46 -1.91 6.31 -5.92
C LEU A 46 -2.69 6.85 -4.73
N SER A 47 -2.00 7.47 -3.77
CA SER A 47 -2.67 8.07 -2.62
C SER A 47 -2.13 9.45 -2.27
N THR A 48 -3.01 10.27 -1.72
CA THR A 48 -2.68 11.56 -1.11
C THR A 48 -3.09 11.54 0.35
N HIS A 49 -2.25 12.13 1.20
CA HIS A 49 -2.49 12.19 2.62
C HIS A 49 -2.09 13.54 3.21
N HIS A 50 -2.68 13.84 4.37
CA HIS A 50 -2.26 14.90 5.27
C HIS A 50 -2.24 14.35 6.71
N GLY A 51 -1.26 14.77 7.50
CA GLY A 51 -1.07 14.38 8.89
C GLY A 51 -0.22 13.11 9.03
N GLU A 52 -0.21 12.53 10.22
CA GLU A 52 0.41 11.22 10.44
C GLU A 52 -0.62 10.12 10.15
N ILE A 53 -0.28 9.22 9.24
CA ILE A 53 -1.12 8.10 8.82
C ILE A 53 -0.29 6.82 8.86
N PRO A 54 -0.64 5.85 9.71
CA PRO A 54 -0.05 4.52 9.65
C PRO A 54 -0.48 3.82 8.35
N VAL A 55 0.43 3.75 7.38
CA VAL A 55 0.18 3.24 6.03
C VAL A 55 -0.28 1.78 6.06
N TYR A 56 0.29 0.97 6.96
CA TYR A 56 -0.09 -0.44 7.13
C TYR A 56 -1.59 -0.62 7.38
N VAL A 57 -2.23 0.30 8.12
CA VAL A 57 -3.68 0.23 8.43
C VAL A 57 -4.53 0.29 7.17
N TYR A 58 -4.04 0.99 6.14
CA TYR A 58 -4.75 1.24 4.89
C TYR A 58 -4.22 0.39 3.74
N GLU A 59 -3.01 -0.18 3.87
CA GLU A 59 -2.47 -1.25 3.02
C GLU A 59 -3.03 -2.63 3.37
N ASN A 60 -3.72 -2.77 4.50
CA ASN A 60 -4.34 -4.03 4.95
C ASN A 60 -5.24 -4.73 3.91
N ASN A 61 -5.72 -4.00 2.89
CA ASN A 61 -6.55 -4.55 1.81
C ASN A 61 -5.74 -4.99 0.57
N VAL A 62 -4.41 -4.89 0.60
CA VAL A 62 -3.52 -5.38 -0.44
C VAL A 62 -2.84 -6.64 0.09
N ASP A 63 -3.27 -7.79 -0.41
CA ASP A 63 -2.64 -9.08 -0.09
C ASP A 63 -1.15 -9.03 -0.47
N GLY A 64 -0.25 -9.05 0.50
CA GLY A 64 1.20 -9.17 0.27
C GLY A 64 2.09 -8.42 1.26
N ILE A 65 3.16 -7.81 0.75
CA ILE A 65 4.18 -7.11 1.54
C ILE A 65 3.55 -5.90 2.26
N MET A 66 3.23 -6.08 3.54
CA MET A 66 2.81 -5.01 4.44
C MET A 66 4.01 -4.16 4.86
N GLN A 67 3.92 -2.85 4.66
CA GLN A 67 4.91 -1.92 5.20
C GLN A 67 4.36 -1.29 6.49
N ASN A 68 5.01 -1.56 7.62
CA ASN A 68 4.75 -0.87 8.89
C ASN A 68 5.31 0.56 8.88
N ARG A 69 4.93 1.34 7.87
CA ARG A 69 5.32 2.74 7.69
C ARG A 69 4.26 3.65 8.30
N VAL A 70 4.73 4.72 8.95
CA VAL A 70 3.90 5.90 9.23
C VAL A 70 4.29 6.96 8.21
N CYS A 71 3.36 7.31 7.34
CA CYS A 71 3.47 8.49 6.48
C CYS A 71 3.21 9.71 7.36
N SER A 72 4.05 10.75 7.27
CA SER A 72 3.94 11.94 8.10
C SER A 72 3.92 13.21 7.25
N GLY A 73 2.97 14.09 7.56
CA GLY A 73 2.78 15.38 6.89
C GLY A 73 1.91 15.25 5.65
N GLU A 74 2.15 16.11 4.68
CA GLU A 74 1.49 16.05 3.38
C GLU A 74 2.33 15.20 2.42
N GLY A 75 1.68 14.41 1.58
CA GLY A 75 2.40 13.74 0.52
C GLY A 75 1.54 12.98 -0.47
N ILE A 76 2.11 12.78 -1.64
CA ILE A 76 1.53 11.98 -2.71
C ILE A 76 2.44 10.76 -2.84
N ASN A 77 1.91 9.59 -2.52
CA ASN A 77 2.67 8.36 -2.66
C ASN A 77 2.05 7.45 -3.71
N PHE A 78 2.90 6.64 -4.30
CA PHE A 78 2.54 5.61 -5.24
C PHE A 78 3.16 4.31 -4.78
N PHE A 79 2.39 3.23 -4.87
CA PHE A 79 2.98 1.90 -4.77
C PHE A 79 2.42 0.96 -5.82
N THR A 80 3.23 -0.04 -6.15
CA THR A 80 2.83 -1.22 -6.90
C THR A 80 3.20 -2.46 -6.12
N VAL A 81 2.30 -3.43 -6.07
CA VAL A 81 2.55 -4.78 -5.56
C VAL A 81 2.26 -5.76 -6.68
N CYS A 82 3.24 -6.57 -7.02
CA CYS A 82 3.10 -7.68 -7.96
C CYS A 82 3.33 -8.98 -7.20
N SER A 83 2.34 -9.86 -7.18
CA SER A 83 2.46 -11.22 -6.69
C SER A 83 2.42 -12.20 -7.85
N TRP A 84 3.31 -13.19 -7.84
CA TRP A 84 3.34 -14.29 -8.78
C TRP A 84 3.42 -15.62 -8.04
N LYS A 85 2.38 -16.44 -8.18
CA LYS A 85 2.33 -17.84 -7.74
C LYS A 85 3.04 -18.73 -8.76
N PHE A 86 4.22 -19.24 -8.43
CA PHE A 86 4.91 -20.19 -9.31
C PHE A 86 4.25 -21.57 -9.30
N ASN A 87 3.80 -21.99 -8.11
CA ASN A 87 3.02 -23.20 -7.89
C ASN A 87 2.22 -23.04 -6.58
N GLU A 88 1.54 -24.11 -6.14
CA GLU A 88 0.73 -24.09 -4.91
C GLU A 88 1.54 -23.75 -3.65
N ASN A 89 2.85 -24.01 -3.69
CA ASN A 89 3.75 -23.92 -2.55
C ASN A 89 4.66 -22.70 -2.59
N ILE A 90 4.82 -22.01 -3.72
CA ILE A 90 5.77 -20.91 -3.89
C ILE A 90 5.08 -19.69 -4.52
N GLU A 91 5.15 -18.57 -3.81
CA GLU A 91 4.67 -17.27 -4.28
C GLU A 91 5.77 -16.21 -4.10
N LEU A 92 6.03 -15.44 -5.14
CA LEU A 92 6.98 -14.33 -5.14
C LEU A 92 6.21 -13.02 -5.16
N GLN A 93 6.61 -12.09 -4.30
CA GLN A 93 6.00 -10.78 -4.19
C GLN A 93 7.06 -9.70 -4.35
N LEU A 94 6.75 -8.72 -5.18
CA LEU A 94 7.53 -7.52 -5.41
C LEU A 94 6.68 -6.33 -5.01
N LYS A 95 7.26 -5.41 -4.25
CA LYS A 95 6.61 -4.12 -3.96
C LYS A 95 7.56 -2.99 -4.27
N PHE A 96 7.08 -2.02 -5.03
CA PHE A 96 7.73 -0.73 -5.19
C PHE A 96 6.87 0.33 -4.54
N PHE A 97 7.52 1.24 -3.81
CA PHE A 97 6.88 2.36 -3.15
C PHE A 97 7.70 3.61 -3.44
N ASP A 98 7.03 4.74 -3.70
CA ASP A 98 7.70 6.03 -3.87
C ASP A 98 6.83 7.19 -3.38
N TYR A 99 7.49 8.27 -2.96
CA TYR A 99 6.86 9.57 -2.73
C TYR A 99 7.04 10.39 -3.99
N LEU A 100 5.95 10.65 -4.72
CA LEU A 100 6.00 11.44 -5.95
C LEU A 100 6.31 12.92 -5.68
N ASP A 101 6.03 13.40 -4.46
CA ASP A 101 6.29 14.77 -4.02
C ASP A 101 7.67 14.95 -3.35
N ARG A 102 8.44 13.88 -3.13
CA ARG A 102 9.72 13.94 -2.40
C ARG A 102 10.81 13.21 -3.17
N SER A 103 11.91 13.89 -3.46
CA SER A 103 13.03 13.29 -4.19
C SER A 103 13.71 12.16 -3.40
N ASN A 104 14.10 11.09 -4.09
CA ASN A 104 14.96 10.00 -3.61
C ASN A 104 14.39 9.20 -2.41
N LYS A 105 13.09 8.93 -2.38
CA LYS A 105 12.46 8.05 -1.36
C LYS A 105 11.85 6.77 -1.93
N ALA A 106 12.27 6.39 -3.13
CA ALA A 106 11.88 5.15 -3.77
C ALA A 106 12.43 3.94 -3.01
N GLU A 107 11.58 2.93 -2.83
CA GLU A 107 11.91 1.71 -2.12
C GLU A 107 11.40 0.49 -2.87
N PHE A 108 12.19 -0.57 -2.81
CA PHE A 108 11.89 -1.85 -3.43
C PHE A 108 11.95 -2.95 -2.38
N TYR A 109 10.96 -3.82 -2.43
CA TYR A 109 10.82 -4.94 -1.52
C TYR A 109 10.59 -6.20 -2.32
N PHE A 110 11.14 -7.28 -1.79
CA PHE A 110 11.09 -8.61 -2.37
C PHE A 110 10.76 -9.60 -1.25
N GLN A 111 9.79 -10.47 -1.49
CA GLN A 111 9.42 -11.54 -0.57
C GLN A 111 9.16 -12.83 -1.34
N VAL A 112 9.61 -13.96 -0.77
CA VAL A 112 9.23 -15.30 -1.23
C VAL A 112 8.45 -15.95 -0.11
N LEU A 113 7.25 -16.43 -0.42
CA LEU A 113 6.38 -17.18 0.46
C LEU A 113 6.43 -18.65 0.07
N THR A 114 6.77 -19.50 1.03
CA THR A 114 6.79 -20.96 0.88
C THR A 114 5.75 -21.58 1.81
N ARG A 115 4.85 -22.40 1.26
CA ARG A 115 3.88 -23.20 2.03
C ARG A 115 4.39 -24.65 2.07
N PHE A 116 4.37 -25.26 3.26
CA PHE A 116 4.79 -26.65 3.52
C PHE A 116 3.59 -27.48 3.97
#